data_AF-K6ZF75-F1
#
_entry.id   AF-K6ZF75-F1
#
_cell.length_a   1.000
_cell.length_b   1.000
_cell.length_c   1.000
_cell.angle_alpha   90.00
_cell.angle_beta   90.00
_cell.angle_gamma   90.00
#
_symmetry.space_group_name_H-M   'P 1'
#
loop_
_entity.id
_entity.type
_entity.pdbx_description
1 polymer ?
#
loop_
_entity_poly.entity_id
_entity_poly.type
_entity_poly.pdbx_seq_one_letter_code
_entity_poly.pdbx_strand_id
1 'polypeptide(L)'
;MLAASTKATAGPFDWFSDEDKAKFTTSALNFSKLATNASSDILTPMDKATSYNNFYEFATGKAHPIQNSQSFKVDPWSLYIEGLIEKPITLCYDDLFSSFDS
;
A
#
# COMPACT_ATOMS: atom_id res chain seq x y z
N MET A 1 -4.77 -42.02 16.87
CA MET A 1 -5.10 -42.46 15.50
C MET A 1 -6.24 -41.57 15.03
N LEU A 2 -6.20 -40.80 13.93
CA LEU A 2 -5.35 -40.73 12.74
C LEU A 2 -5.30 -39.27 12.28
N ALA A 3 -4.13 -38.73 11.90
CA ALA A 3 -4.06 -37.50 11.13
C ALA A 3 -4.25 -37.85 9.65
N ALA A 4 -5.32 -37.36 9.04
CA ALA A 4 -5.55 -37.51 7.61
C ALA A 4 -4.59 -36.58 6.86
N SER A 5 -3.65 -37.15 6.11
CA SER A 5 -2.80 -36.41 5.17
C SER A 5 -3.65 -35.97 3.98
N THR A 6 -3.78 -34.66 3.77
CA THR A 6 -4.38 -34.08 2.57
C THR A 6 -3.47 -34.39 1.38
N LYS A 7 -3.96 -35.15 0.41
CA LYS A 7 -3.25 -35.42 -0.84
C LYS A 7 -3.13 -34.14 -1.66
N ALA A 8 -1.93 -33.61 -1.81
CA ALA A 8 -1.62 -32.62 -2.82
C ALA A 8 -1.57 -33.33 -4.20
N THR A 9 -2.36 -32.86 -5.15
CA THR A 9 -2.30 -33.30 -6.56
C THR A 9 -1.62 -32.18 -7.33
N ALA A 10 -0.34 -32.34 -7.66
CA ALA A 10 0.41 -31.38 -8.48
C ALA A 10 0.30 -31.78 -9.95
N GLY A 11 -0.20 -30.87 -10.80
CA GLY A 11 -0.26 -31.05 -12.25
C GLY A 11 1.03 -30.63 -12.95
N PRO A 12 1.30 -31.10 -14.18
CA PRO A 12 2.53 -30.77 -14.93
C PRO A 12 2.67 -29.30 -15.36
N PHE A 13 1.67 -28.45 -15.08
CA PHE A 13 1.66 -27.02 -15.40
C PHE A 13 1.58 -26.12 -14.16
N ASP A 14 1.59 -26.69 -12.96
CA ASP A 14 1.46 -25.94 -11.70
C ASP A 14 2.61 -24.92 -11.51
N TRP A 15 3.78 -25.21 -12.07
CA TRP A 15 4.94 -24.32 -12.13
C TRP A 15 4.74 -23.04 -12.95
N PHE A 16 3.81 -23.05 -13.92
CA PHE A 16 3.51 -21.92 -14.81
C PHE A 16 2.28 -21.12 -14.37
N SER A 17 1.71 -21.46 -13.22
CA SER A 17 0.55 -20.74 -12.70
C SER A 17 1.06 -19.48 -11.99
N ASP A 18 0.79 -18.31 -12.57
CA ASP A 18 0.89 -17.06 -11.83
C ASP A 18 -0.14 -17.12 -10.69
N GLU A 19 0.32 -17.25 -9.45
CA GLU A 19 -0.57 -17.05 -8.31
C GLU A 19 -1.03 -15.60 -8.31
N ASP A 20 -2.32 -15.38 -8.58
CA ASP A 20 -2.98 -14.08 -8.52
C ASP A 20 -2.91 -13.53 -7.10
N LYS A 21 -1.83 -12.81 -6.76
CA LYS A 21 -1.76 -12.03 -5.52
C LYS A 21 -2.88 -10.99 -5.56
N ALA A 22 -3.78 -11.05 -4.57
CA ALA A 22 -4.87 -10.10 -4.45
C ALA A 22 -4.34 -8.66 -4.49
N LYS A 23 -4.90 -7.82 -5.36
CA LYS A 23 -4.54 -6.42 -5.45
C LYS A 23 -5.02 -5.67 -4.22
N PHE A 24 -4.22 -4.70 -3.77
CA PHE A 24 -4.54 -3.84 -2.64
C PHE A 24 -5.84 -3.06 -2.90
N THR A 25 -6.75 -3.05 -1.91
CA THR A 25 -8.04 -2.37 -2.01
C THR A 25 -7.88 -0.89 -1.67
N THR A 26 -8.38 0.01 -2.52
CA THR A 26 -8.31 1.46 -2.32
C THR A 26 -9.70 2.07 -2.14
N SER A 27 -9.75 3.19 -1.42
CA SER A 27 -10.96 3.98 -1.20
C SER A 27 -10.72 5.43 -1.63
N ALA A 28 -11.69 6.04 -2.30
CA ALA A 28 -11.61 7.45 -2.67
C ALA A 28 -11.86 8.35 -1.46
N LEU A 29 -11.10 9.45 -1.36
CA LEU A 29 -11.22 10.44 -0.29
C LEU A 29 -11.83 11.74 -0.80
N ASN A 30 -12.49 12.48 0.09
CA ASN A 30 -12.97 13.82 -0.18
C ASN A 30 -11.85 14.83 0.14
N PHE A 31 -11.52 15.72 -0.80
CA PHE A 31 -10.51 16.77 -0.62
C PHE A 31 -10.88 18.03 -1.41
N SER A 32 -10.39 19.18 -0.97
CA SER A 32 -10.55 20.45 -1.68
C SER A 32 -9.30 20.77 -2.50
N LYS A 33 -9.49 21.25 -3.74
CA LYS A 33 -8.36 21.67 -4.58
C LYS A 33 -7.97 23.10 -4.21
N LEU A 34 -6.79 23.29 -3.64
CA LEU A 34 -6.25 24.62 -3.40
C LEU A 34 -5.86 25.32 -4.71
N ALA A 35 -6.40 26.52 -4.94
CA ALA A 35 -6.23 27.26 -6.20
C ALA A 35 -4.78 27.66 -6.50
N THR A 36 -3.91 27.75 -5.48
CA THR A 36 -2.49 28.14 -5.62
C THR A 36 -1.55 27.02 -6.05
N ASN A 37 -2.02 25.77 -6.12
CA ASN A 37 -1.19 24.59 -6.44
C ASN A 37 -1.39 24.07 -7.88
N ALA A 38 -2.11 24.80 -8.73
CA ALA A 38 -2.36 24.39 -10.10
C ALA A 38 -1.16 24.71 -11.00
N SER A 39 -0.24 23.75 -11.16
CA SER A 39 0.74 23.79 -12.25
C SER A 39 0.07 23.49 -13.59
N SER A 40 0.59 24.10 -14.67
CA SER A 40 0.23 23.79 -16.06
C SER A 40 1.02 22.61 -16.65
N ASP A 41 1.90 21.99 -15.85
CA ASP A 41 2.71 20.87 -16.30
C ASP A 41 1.87 19.64 -16.64
N ILE A 42 2.39 18.82 -17.54
CA ILE A 42 1.80 17.52 -17.87
C ILE A 42 2.01 16.59 -16.68
N LEU A 43 0.93 16.01 -16.17
CA LEU A 43 0.99 15.05 -15.07
C LEU A 43 1.62 13.72 -15.50
N THR A 44 2.39 13.13 -14.59
CA THR A 44 2.85 11.74 -14.75
C THR A 44 1.65 10.79 -14.83
N PRO A 45 1.61 9.87 -15.80
CA PRO A 45 0.57 8.85 -15.87
C PRO A 45 0.46 8.03 -14.57
N MET A 46 -0.77 7.75 -14.15
CA MET A 46 -1.07 7.08 -12.87
C MET A 46 -0.45 5.68 -12.76
N ASP A 47 -0.41 4.95 -13.87
CA ASP A 47 0.25 3.63 -13.96
C ASP A 47 1.73 3.73 -13.61
N LYS A 48 2.43 4.76 -14.09
CA LYS A 48 3.84 5.00 -13.75
C LYS A 48 4.01 5.44 -12.31
N ALA A 49 3.18 6.36 -11.83
CA ALA A 49 3.24 6.84 -10.45
C ALA A 49 3.08 5.69 -9.43
N THR A 50 2.25 4.69 -9.74
CA THR A 50 1.97 3.56 -8.84
C THR A 50 2.86 2.33 -9.06
N SER A 51 3.50 2.17 -10.22
CA SER A 51 4.29 0.98 -10.54
C SER A 51 5.81 1.19 -10.62
N TYR A 52 6.28 2.44 -10.71
CA TYR A 52 7.71 2.75 -10.88
C TYR A 52 8.25 3.51 -9.67
N ASN A 53 8.53 2.78 -8.59
CA ASN A 53 8.80 3.35 -7.27
C ASN A 53 10.14 2.89 -6.69
N ASN A 54 10.72 3.70 -5.82
CA ASN A 54 11.81 3.30 -4.93
C ASN A 54 11.21 2.97 -3.55
N PHE A 55 10.95 1.70 -3.29
CA PHE A 55 10.50 1.23 -1.98
C PHE A 55 11.33 0.00 -1.60
N TYR A 56 12.47 0.26 -0.97
CA TYR A 56 13.55 -0.72 -0.80
C TYR A 56 13.19 -1.87 0.14
N GLU A 57 12.28 -1.63 1.08
CA GLU A 57 11.68 -2.62 1.96
C GLU A 57 10.94 -3.71 1.17
N PHE A 58 10.44 -3.38 -0.03
CA PHE A 58 9.73 -4.32 -0.90
C PHE A 58 10.59 -4.82 -2.07
N ALA A 59 11.50 -4.00 -2.61
CA ALA A 59 12.52 -4.42 -3.58
C ALA A 59 13.47 -3.28 -3.99
N THR A 60 14.63 -3.64 -4.54
CA THR A 60 15.60 -2.68 -5.12
C THR A 60 15.30 -2.29 -6.56
N GLY A 61 14.63 -3.16 -7.34
CA GLY A 61 14.25 -2.89 -8.73
C GLY A 61 12.92 -2.14 -8.80
N LYS A 62 12.84 -1.07 -9.60
CA LYS A 62 11.72 -0.10 -9.58
C LYS A 62 10.33 -0.66 -9.91
N ALA A 63 10.26 -1.79 -10.61
CA ALA A 63 9.01 -2.44 -11.03
C ALA A 63 8.52 -3.51 -10.05
N HIS A 64 9.31 -3.87 -9.04
CA HIS A 64 8.99 -4.95 -8.10
C HIS A 64 8.23 -4.51 -6.83
N PRO A 65 8.33 -3.25 -6.33
CA PRO A 65 7.54 -2.82 -5.18
C PRO A 65 6.05 -3.06 -5.32
N ILE A 66 5.47 -2.79 -6.50
CA ILE A 66 4.05 -3.01 -6.75
C ILE A 66 3.64 -4.47 -6.57
N GLN A 67 4.48 -5.45 -6.92
CA GLN A 67 4.16 -6.87 -6.77
C GLN A 67 4.30 -7.34 -5.31
N ASN A 68 5.22 -6.73 -4.56
CA ASN A 68 5.60 -7.18 -3.22
C ASN A 68 4.85 -6.45 -2.09
N SER A 69 4.27 -5.28 -2.34
CA SER A 69 3.57 -4.49 -1.33
C SER A 69 2.08 -4.83 -1.17
N GLN A 70 1.49 -5.66 -2.05
CA GLN A 70 0.03 -5.85 -2.09
C GLN A 70 -0.58 -6.39 -0.79
N SER A 71 0.18 -7.20 -0.04
CA SER A 71 -0.25 -7.79 1.23
C SER A 71 0.14 -6.95 2.45
N PHE A 72 0.69 -5.75 2.27
CA PHE A 72 1.08 -4.89 3.38
C PHE A 72 -0.16 -4.35 4.10
N LYS A 73 -0.22 -4.58 5.41
CA LYS A 73 -1.34 -4.14 6.25
C LYS A 73 -1.11 -2.69 6.65
N VAL A 74 -1.87 -1.80 6.03
CA VAL A 74 -1.90 -0.37 6.39
C VAL A 74 -3.00 -0.03 7.38
N ASP A 75 -3.93 -0.94 7.64
CA ASP A 75 -5.03 -0.76 8.58
C ASP A 75 -5.10 -2.00 9.49
N PRO A 76 -4.96 -1.85 10.83
CA PRO A 76 -4.78 -0.58 11.57
C PRO A 76 -3.36 0.01 11.45
N TRP A 77 -3.25 1.33 11.59
CA TRP A 77 -1.99 2.07 11.69
C TRP A 77 -1.96 2.97 12.92
N SER A 78 -0.77 3.17 13.47
CA SER A 78 -0.53 4.08 14.61
C SER A 78 0.70 4.93 14.33
N LEU A 79 0.50 6.24 14.24
CA LEU A 79 1.54 7.24 14.07
C LEU A 79 1.80 7.97 15.39
N TYR A 80 3.02 7.85 15.90
CA TYR A 80 3.45 8.49 17.14
C TYR A 80 4.24 9.77 16.85
N ILE A 81 3.81 10.89 17.42
CA ILE A 81 4.50 12.17 17.35
C ILE A 81 5.05 12.47 18.74
N GLU A 82 6.36 12.29 18.88
CA GLU A 82 7.08 12.31 20.16
C GLU A 82 8.44 13.03 20.05
N GLY A 83 9.24 13.02 21.12
CA GLY A 83 10.55 13.68 21.19
C GLY A 83 10.52 15.01 21.95
N LEU A 84 11.17 16.04 21.41
CA LEU A 84 11.25 17.38 22.02
C LEU A 84 10.00 18.21 21.71
N ILE A 85 8.85 17.78 22.21
CA ILE A 85 7.53 18.42 22.04
C ILE A 85 6.82 18.53 23.39
N GLU A 86 6.05 19.61 23.59
CA GLU A 86 5.28 19.82 24.82
C GLU A 86 4.09 18.85 24.96
N LYS A 87 3.44 18.53 23.84
CA LYS A 87 2.24 17.69 23.77
C LYS A 87 2.42 16.56 22.76
N PRO A 88 2.93 15.39 23.18
CA PRO A 88 2.96 14.21 22.35
C PRO A 88 1.55 13.80 21.93
N ILE A 89 1.39 13.32 20.70
CA ILE A 89 0.11 12.83 20.17
C ILE A 89 0.31 11.51 19.44
N THR A 90 -0.73 10.67 19.44
CA THR A 90 -0.80 9.45 18.63
C THR A 90 -2.02 9.54 17.73
N LEU A 91 -1.82 9.29 16.44
CA LEU A 91 -2.88 9.27 15.43
C LEU A 91 -3.13 7.84 14.98
N CYS A 92 -4.38 7.41 14.98
CA CYS A 92 -4.84 6.16 14.39
C CYS A 92 -4.99 6.30 12.87
N TYR A 93 -5.28 5.19 12.17
CA TYR A 93 -5.47 5.19 10.71
C TYR A 93 -6.51 6.21 10.23
N ASP A 94 -7.68 6.27 10.87
CA ASP A 94 -8.76 7.19 10.48
C ASP A 94 -8.41 8.67 10.67
N ASP A 95 -7.61 8.97 11.70
CA ASP A 95 -7.18 10.34 12.02
C ASP A 95 -6.36 10.95 10.87
N LEU A 96 -5.67 10.13 10.08
CA LEU A 96 -4.89 10.57 8.91
C LEU A 96 -5.76 11.22 7.82
N PHE A 97 -7.07 10.96 7.82
CA PHE A 97 -8.01 11.47 6.84
C PHE A 97 -8.99 12.49 7.43
N SER A 98 -9.23 12.47 8.75
CA SER A 98 -10.26 13.31 9.39
C SER A 98 -9.73 14.41 10.32
N SER A 99 -8.47 14.34 10.77
CA SER A 99 -7.95 15.29 11.76
C SER A 99 -7.48 16.63 11.18
N PHE A 100 -7.40 16.75 9.85
CA PHE A 100 -6.88 17.93 9.17
C PHE A 100 -7.84 18.42 8.09
N ASP A 101 -7.88 19.73 7.88
CA ASP A 101 -8.71 20.35 6.86
C ASP A 101 -8.36 19.81 5.46
N SER A 102 -9.40 19.42 4.72
CA SER A 102 -9.31 18.76 3.42
C SER A 102 -9.28 19.72 2.25
#